data_AF-A0A538BFU0-F1
#
_entry.id   AF-A0A538BFU0-F1
#
_cell.length_a   1.000
_cell.length_b   1.000
_cell.length_c   1.000
_cell.angle_alpha   90.00
_cell.angle_beta   90.00
_cell.angle_gamma   90.00
#
_symmetry.space_group_name_H-M   'P 1'
#
loop_
_entity.id
_entity.type
_entity.pdbx_description
1 polymer ?
#
loop_
_entity_poly.entity_id
_entity_poly.type
_entity_poly.pdbx_seq_one_letter_code
_entity_poly.pdbx_strand_id
1 'polypeptide(L)'
;MAQPATRNLGRLSEIAQVAVRHGFGYWFDTHRLTDLFPRRAARLEVDGQPSQRGQHLREMLDELGPTFVKFGQLLSTRPDVLPPDIIAELRGLQDDVRPFPLADVEKVVEEDLGLSVDRLFTEFEDAPVAAASIGQVHRATLPNGKRVAVKVQRPGAPRQIEADLALLYQAARIAKERVRALDFIDARQLVDEFARSIRQELDYRLEARNADVFHRNFAGHPHVRVPRVFWSYTRSRVLTLEWLEGTQVADIHPEEWTL
;
A
#
# COMPACT_ATOMS: atom_id res chain seq x y z
N MET A 1 26.78 3.91 11.32
CA MET A 1 27.36 3.42 10.05
C MET A 1 26.34 3.63 8.94
N ALA A 2 26.62 4.51 7.98
CA ALA A 2 25.74 4.80 6.85
C ALA A 2 25.76 3.62 5.85
N GLN A 3 24.59 3.06 5.54
CA GLN A 3 24.41 2.06 4.48
C GLN A 3 24.24 2.74 3.11
N PRO A 4 24.65 2.10 2.00
CA PRO A 4 25.08 2.77 0.78
C PRO A 4 23.92 3.23 -0.11
N ALA A 5 24.13 4.36 -0.78
CA ALA A 5 23.24 5.02 -1.74
C ALA A 5 22.92 4.20 -3.02
N THR A 6 23.40 2.97 -3.13
CA THR A 6 23.29 2.12 -4.34
C THR A 6 21.89 1.55 -4.58
N ARG A 7 21.03 1.42 -3.56
CA ARG A 7 19.65 0.90 -3.72
C ARG A 7 18.64 1.94 -4.21
N ASN A 8 18.84 3.23 -3.93
CA ASN A 8 17.92 4.29 -4.36
C ASN A 8 17.94 4.54 -5.88
N LEU A 9 19.09 4.31 -6.53
CA LEU A 9 19.22 4.45 -7.99
C LEU A 9 18.45 3.37 -8.75
N GLY A 10 18.37 2.15 -8.20
CA GLY A 10 17.61 1.04 -8.79
C GLY A 10 16.12 1.36 -8.86
N ARG A 11 15.55 1.88 -7.76
CA ARG A 11 14.13 2.22 -7.69
C ARG A 11 13.75 3.37 -8.63
N LEU A 12 14.60 4.39 -8.76
CA LEU A 12 14.37 5.47 -9.73
C LEU A 12 14.37 4.96 -11.18
N SER A 13 15.29 4.04 -11.52
CA SER A 13 15.37 3.46 -12.86
C SER A 13 14.18 2.55 -13.17
N GLU A 14 13.76 1.72 -12.21
CA GLU A 14 12.56 0.87 -12.31
C GLU A 14 11.33 1.73 -12.62
N ILE A 15 11.10 2.78 -11.83
CA ILE A 15 9.95 3.67 -11.98
C ILE A 15 9.97 4.39 -13.33
N ALA A 16 11.15 4.83 -13.77
CA ALA A 16 11.29 5.45 -15.09
C ALA A 16 10.95 4.48 -16.23
N GLN A 17 11.39 3.23 -16.13
CA GLN A 17 11.09 2.20 -17.13
C GLN A 17 9.60 1.85 -17.16
N VAL A 18 8.96 1.75 -15.99
CA VAL A 18 7.52 1.50 -15.84
C VAL A 18 6.73 2.64 -16.49
N ALA A 19 7.05 3.89 -16.14
CA ALA A 19 6.40 5.07 -16.73
C ALA A 19 6.55 5.12 -18.26
N VAL A 20 7.74 4.83 -18.79
CA VAL A 20 7.97 4.76 -20.26
C VAL A 20 7.09 3.69 -20.90
N ARG A 21 6.96 2.51 -20.29
CA ARG A 21 6.19 1.38 -20.82
C ARG A 21 4.69 1.69 -20.93
N HIS A 22 4.16 2.45 -19.98
CA HIS A 22 2.75 2.84 -19.91
C HIS A 22 2.42 4.14 -20.68
N GLY A 23 3.27 4.52 -21.65
CA GLY A 23 3.01 5.65 -22.54
C GLY A 23 3.39 7.02 -21.97
N PHE A 24 4.04 7.08 -20.81
CA PHE A 24 4.60 8.32 -20.24
C PHE A 24 6.05 8.58 -20.68
N GLY A 25 6.55 7.89 -21.72
CA GLY A 25 7.93 8.05 -22.20
C GLY A 25 8.31 9.46 -22.69
N TYR A 26 7.32 10.22 -23.20
CA TYR A 26 7.48 11.63 -23.59
C TYR A 26 7.94 12.55 -22.43
N TRP A 27 7.70 12.11 -21.19
CA TRP A 27 8.08 12.79 -19.95
C TRP A 27 9.61 12.89 -19.79
N PHE A 28 10.35 11.88 -20.24
CA PHE A 28 11.82 11.80 -20.12
C PHE A 28 12.56 12.53 -21.24
N ASP A 29 12.01 12.50 -22.45
CA ASP A 29 12.59 13.15 -23.64
C ASP A 29 12.60 14.69 -23.50
N THR A 30 11.63 15.23 -22.77
CA THR A 30 11.49 16.67 -22.49
C THR A 30 12.50 17.21 -21.46
N HIS A 31 13.17 16.33 -20.70
CA HIS A 31 14.03 16.71 -19.55
C HIS A 31 15.51 16.34 -19.70
N ARG A 32 15.99 15.95 -20.89
CA ARG A 32 17.39 15.57 -21.15
C ARG A 32 17.96 14.52 -20.16
N LEU A 33 17.14 13.59 -19.68
CA LEU A 33 17.58 12.40 -18.94
C LEU A 33 17.94 11.23 -19.89
N THR A 34 18.27 11.55 -21.13
CA THR A 34 18.59 10.60 -22.21
C THR A 34 19.88 9.82 -21.97
N ASP A 35 20.75 10.31 -21.09
CA ASP A 35 22.08 9.73 -20.84
C ASP A 35 22.04 8.47 -19.96
N LEU A 36 20.87 8.09 -19.44
CA LEU A 36 20.66 6.90 -18.61
C LEU A 36 20.10 5.69 -19.36
N PHE A 37 19.84 5.78 -20.68
CA PHE A 37 19.21 4.70 -21.43
C PHE A 37 19.79 4.46 -22.85
N PRO A 38 19.75 3.21 -23.36
CA PRO A 38 20.13 2.90 -24.73
C PRO A 38 19.14 3.52 -25.71
N ARG A 39 19.65 4.17 -26.75
CA ARG A 39 18.90 4.80 -27.85
C ARG A 39 17.99 3.79 -28.57
N ARG A 40 16.73 3.62 -28.11
CA ARG A 40 15.61 3.04 -28.87
C ARG A 40 14.29 3.16 -28.07
N ALA A 41 13.88 4.38 -27.73
CA ALA A 41 12.47 4.62 -27.40
C ALA A 41 11.80 5.14 -28.67
N ALA A 42 11.09 4.24 -29.36
CA ALA A 42 10.26 4.59 -30.49
C ALA A 42 9.19 5.60 -30.04
N ARG A 43 8.96 6.62 -30.88
CA ARG A 43 7.80 7.49 -30.78
C ARG A 43 6.55 6.61 -30.95
N LEU A 44 5.94 6.24 -29.83
CA LEU A 44 4.55 5.78 -29.83
C LEU A 44 3.69 7.04 -29.71
N GLU A 45 3.05 7.39 -30.81
CA GLU A 45 2.00 8.39 -30.84
C GLU A 45 0.90 7.94 -29.88
N VAL A 46 0.61 8.75 -28.86
CA VAL A 46 -0.56 8.57 -28.01
C VAL A 46 -1.77 8.95 -28.87
N ASP A 47 -2.31 7.97 -29.58
CA ASP A 47 -3.56 8.12 -30.30
C ASP A 47 -4.67 8.28 -29.24
N GLY A 48 -5.14 9.51 -29.10
CA GLY A 48 -6.04 9.94 -28.04
C GLY A 48 -7.45 9.44 -28.27
N GLN A 49 -7.75 8.21 -27.84
CA GLN A 49 -9.11 7.84 -27.46
C GLN A 49 -9.31 8.06 -25.94
N PRO A 50 -10.40 8.72 -25.50
CA PRO A 50 -10.75 8.94 -24.10
C PRO A 50 -10.86 7.67 -23.22
N SER A 51 -10.68 6.47 -23.77
CA SER A 51 -10.95 5.19 -23.10
C SER A 51 -9.74 4.47 -22.51
N GLN A 52 -8.48 4.87 -22.77
CA GLN A 52 -7.29 4.10 -22.30
C GLN A 52 -6.41 4.82 -21.27
N ARG A 53 -6.55 6.13 -21.08
CA ARG A 53 -5.67 6.90 -20.17
C ARG A 53 -5.80 6.49 -18.70
N GLY A 54 -7.03 6.21 -18.24
CA GLY A 54 -7.29 5.74 -16.88
C GLY A 54 -6.72 4.33 -16.67
N GLN A 55 -6.89 3.46 -17.67
CA GLN A 55 -6.35 2.11 -17.66
C GLN A 55 -4.82 2.12 -17.59
N HIS A 56 -4.13 2.89 -18.44
CA HIS A 56 -2.67 3.00 -18.39
C HIS A 56 -2.17 3.58 -17.07
N LEU A 57 -2.89 4.56 -16.49
CA LEU A 57 -2.54 5.07 -15.17
C LEU A 57 -2.70 4.01 -14.09
N ARG A 58 -3.80 3.25 -14.12
CA ARG A 58 -4.05 2.13 -13.19
C ARG A 58 -2.94 1.08 -13.28
N GLU A 59 -2.63 0.61 -14.49
CA GLU A 59 -1.60 -0.41 -14.74
C GLU A 59 -0.21 0.08 -14.35
N MET A 60 0.10 1.35 -14.60
CA MET A 60 1.33 1.96 -14.15
C MET A 60 1.42 1.98 -12.63
N LEU A 61 0.38 2.45 -11.92
CA LEU A 61 0.39 2.51 -10.46
C LEU A 61 0.48 1.12 -9.82
N ASP A 62 -0.18 0.13 -10.42
CA ASP A 62 -0.11 -1.28 -10.04
C ASP A 62 1.31 -1.83 -10.20
N GLU A 63 1.94 -1.62 -11.35
CA GLU A 63 3.31 -2.06 -11.61
C GLU A 63 4.36 -1.34 -10.75
N LEU A 64 4.15 -0.05 -10.47
CA LEU A 64 4.99 0.72 -9.55
C LEU A 64 4.88 0.20 -8.11
N GLY A 65 3.82 -0.54 -7.79
CA GLY A 65 3.71 -1.28 -6.54
C GLY A 65 3.01 -0.51 -5.42
N PRO A 66 3.09 -1.01 -4.18
CA PRO A 66 2.01 -0.80 -3.23
C PRO A 66 1.82 0.64 -2.74
N THR A 67 2.89 1.42 -2.65
CA THR A 67 2.80 2.85 -2.33
C THR A 67 2.01 3.61 -3.39
N PHE A 68 2.20 3.28 -4.66
CA PHE A 68 1.54 3.93 -5.79
C PHE A 68 0.09 3.44 -5.97
N VAL A 69 -0.16 2.16 -5.72
CA VAL A 69 -1.53 1.61 -5.59
C VAL A 69 -2.33 2.39 -4.55
N LYS A 70 -1.80 2.57 -3.34
CA LYS A 70 -2.47 3.36 -2.29
C LYS A 70 -2.66 4.82 -2.65
N PHE A 71 -1.68 5.43 -3.32
CA PHE A 71 -1.82 6.79 -3.81
C PHE A 71 -2.95 6.89 -4.85
N GLY A 72 -3.04 5.94 -5.78
CA GLY A 72 -4.13 5.83 -6.75
C GLY A 72 -5.50 5.62 -6.09
N GLN A 73 -5.57 4.77 -5.07
CA GLN A 73 -6.78 4.58 -4.27
C GLN A 73 -7.21 5.89 -3.58
N LEU A 74 -6.28 6.66 -2.99
CA LEU A 74 -6.57 7.98 -2.43
C LEU A 74 -7.13 8.92 -3.51
N LEU A 75 -6.51 8.98 -4.68
CA LEU A 75 -6.98 9.81 -5.79
C LEU A 75 -8.36 9.38 -6.33
N SER A 76 -8.69 8.08 -6.28
CA SER A 76 -9.99 7.56 -6.71
C SER A 76 -11.17 8.08 -5.87
N THR A 77 -10.88 8.59 -4.67
CA THR A 77 -11.88 9.20 -3.77
C THR A 77 -12.06 10.71 -3.98
N ARG A 78 -11.30 11.31 -4.90
CA ARG A 78 -11.19 12.77 -5.09
C ARG A 78 -11.72 13.22 -6.47
N PRO A 79 -13.05 13.36 -6.63
CA PRO A 79 -13.67 13.85 -7.88
C PRO A 79 -13.34 15.32 -8.19
N ASP A 80 -12.81 16.05 -7.22
CA ASP A 80 -12.26 17.39 -7.37
C ASP A 80 -10.86 17.40 -8.04
N VAL A 81 -10.18 16.25 -8.06
CA VAL A 81 -8.79 16.11 -8.56
C VAL A 81 -8.73 15.38 -9.89
N LEU A 82 -9.51 14.32 -10.07
CA LEU A 82 -9.48 13.47 -11.26
C LEU A 82 -10.83 13.41 -11.98
N PRO A 83 -10.83 13.32 -13.32
CA PRO A 83 -12.07 13.16 -14.07
C PRO A 83 -12.70 11.77 -13.84
N PRO A 84 -14.03 11.63 -14.01
CA PRO A 84 -14.76 10.41 -13.66
C PRO A 84 -14.27 9.12 -14.35
N ASP A 85 -13.79 9.22 -15.59
CA ASP A 85 -13.26 8.09 -16.36
C ASP A 85 -11.98 7.52 -15.72
N ILE A 86 -11.11 8.38 -15.18
CA ILE A 86 -9.90 7.93 -14.47
C ILE A 86 -10.26 7.38 -13.10
N ILE A 87 -11.21 8.01 -12.39
CA ILE A 87 -11.67 7.52 -11.08
C ILE A 87 -12.25 6.11 -11.19
N ALA A 88 -13.04 5.85 -12.23
CA ALA A 88 -13.62 4.53 -12.46
C ALA A 88 -12.55 3.44 -12.57
N GLU A 89 -11.46 3.72 -13.30
CA GLU A 89 -10.32 2.82 -13.44
C GLU A 89 -9.55 2.64 -12.12
N LEU A 90 -9.22 3.74 -11.42
CA LEU A 90 -8.44 3.68 -10.18
C LEU A 90 -9.16 2.96 -9.03
N ARG A 91 -10.50 2.86 -9.05
CA ARG A 91 -11.25 2.03 -8.09
C ARG A 91 -10.94 0.54 -8.22
N GLY A 92 -10.43 0.10 -9.37
CA GLY A 92 -10.00 -1.28 -9.61
C GLY A 92 -8.61 -1.60 -9.07
N LEU A 93 -7.89 -0.64 -8.46
CA LEU A 93 -6.58 -0.89 -7.87
C LEU A 93 -6.70 -1.78 -6.62
N GLN A 94 -6.07 -2.96 -6.69
CA GLN A 94 -5.97 -3.91 -5.58
C GLN A 94 -4.56 -3.89 -5.00
N ASP A 95 -4.43 -4.13 -3.70
CA ASP A 95 -3.15 -4.17 -3.00
C ASP A 95 -2.67 -5.62 -2.84
N ASP A 96 -2.60 -6.36 -3.95
CA ASP A 96 -2.13 -7.75 -3.95
C ASP A 96 -0.61 -7.79 -4.10
N VAL A 97 0.06 -8.24 -3.04
CA VAL A 97 1.52 -8.26 -2.97
C VAL A 97 1.95 -9.64 -2.55
N ARG A 98 2.98 -10.16 -3.22
CA ARG A 98 3.57 -11.43 -2.83
C ARG A 98 4.01 -11.42 -1.36
N PRO A 99 3.72 -12.50 -0.61
CA PRO A 99 4.29 -12.74 0.70
C PRO A 99 5.81 -12.58 0.71
N PHE A 100 6.34 -12.18 1.85
CA PHE A 100 7.77 -12.25 2.15
C PHE A 100 8.10 -13.48 3.00
N PRO A 101 9.37 -13.93 3.00
CA PRO A 101 9.78 -15.17 3.66
C PRO A 101 9.45 -15.20 5.16
N LEU A 102 9.09 -16.38 5.67
CA LEU A 102 8.81 -16.59 7.09
C LEU A 102 9.97 -16.13 8.00
N ALA A 103 11.22 -16.34 7.60
CA ALA A 103 12.38 -15.89 8.37
C ALA A 103 12.40 -14.37 8.63
N ASP A 104 11.90 -13.57 7.69
CA ASP A 104 11.76 -12.12 7.88
C ASP A 104 10.60 -11.80 8.84
N VAL A 105 9.53 -12.60 8.84
CA VAL A 105 8.40 -12.49 9.78
C VAL A 105 8.87 -12.76 11.20
N GLU A 106 9.53 -13.90 11.41
CA GLU A 106 10.07 -14.33 12.71
C GLU A 106 11.01 -13.29 13.27
N LYS A 107 11.91 -12.77 12.43
CA LYS A 107 12.83 -11.70 12.81
C LYS A 107 12.12 -10.43 13.25
N VAL A 108 11.11 -9.97 12.51
CA VAL A 108 10.35 -8.77 12.89
C VAL A 108 9.61 -9.00 14.22
N VAL A 109 9.01 -10.18 14.39
CA VAL A 109 8.31 -10.55 15.62
C VAL A 109 9.26 -10.56 16.81
N GLU A 110 10.42 -11.21 16.69
CA GLU A 110 11.42 -11.28 17.75
C GLU A 110 11.97 -9.89 18.10
N GLU A 111 12.27 -9.06 17.11
CA GLU A 111 12.78 -7.70 17.34
C GLU A 111 11.75 -6.79 18.02
N ASP A 112 10.46 -6.87 17.68
CA ASP A 112 9.43 -6.00 18.26
C ASP A 112 8.89 -6.53 19.60
N LEU A 113 8.71 -7.85 19.75
CA LEU A 113 8.10 -8.47 20.93
C LEU A 113 9.11 -9.03 21.93
N GLY A 114 10.39 -9.18 21.56
CA GLY A 114 11.48 -9.61 22.43
C GLY A 114 11.52 -11.11 22.72
N LEU A 115 10.68 -11.90 22.05
CA LEU A 115 10.62 -13.37 22.14
C LEU A 115 10.40 -13.95 20.76
N SER A 116 10.90 -15.16 20.54
CA SER A 116 10.67 -15.91 19.30
C SER A 116 9.22 -16.37 19.15
N VAL A 117 8.81 -16.65 17.91
CA VAL A 117 7.44 -17.07 17.57
C VAL A 117 7.02 -18.32 18.36
N ASP A 118 7.91 -19.32 18.48
CA ASP A 118 7.67 -20.57 19.22
C ASP A 118 7.46 -20.37 20.72
N ARG A 119 7.97 -19.27 21.29
CA ARG A 119 7.75 -18.93 22.71
C ARG A 119 6.49 -18.10 22.93
N LEU A 120 6.07 -17.35 21.92
CA LEU A 120 4.93 -16.45 21.99
C LEU A 120 3.60 -17.16 21.71
N PHE A 121 3.61 -18.12 20.79
CA PHE A 121 2.43 -18.79 20.25
C PHE A 121 2.56 -20.31 20.40
N THR A 122 1.45 -20.99 20.68
CA THR A 122 1.41 -22.46 20.69
C THR A 122 1.33 -23.04 19.28
N GLU A 123 0.75 -22.28 18.36
CA GLU A 123 0.68 -22.59 16.94
C GLU A 123 0.87 -21.28 16.16
N PHE A 124 1.64 -21.32 15.07
CA PHE A 124 1.83 -20.20 14.17
C PHE A 124 1.91 -20.76 12.74
N GLU A 125 1.09 -20.27 11.83
CA GLU A 125 1.06 -20.77 10.47
C GLU A 125 2.12 -20.12 9.60
N ASP A 126 2.99 -20.94 9.02
CA ASP A 126 4.06 -20.50 8.12
C ASP A 126 3.52 -19.76 6.89
N ALA A 127 2.42 -20.26 6.33
CA ALA A 127 1.75 -19.63 5.20
C ALA A 127 0.87 -18.47 5.70
N PRO A 128 1.04 -17.24 5.16
CA PRO A 128 0.16 -16.14 5.53
C PRO A 128 -1.23 -16.34 4.95
N VAL A 129 -2.24 -15.90 5.69
CA VAL A 129 -3.64 -15.90 5.25
C VAL A 129 -3.94 -14.74 4.29
N ALA A 130 -3.16 -13.66 4.38
CA ALA A 130 -3.28 -12.49 3.53
C ALA A 130 -1.94 -11.75 3.47
N ALA A 131 -1.65 -11.12 2.34
CA ALA A 131 -0.56 -10.18 2.19
C ALA A 131 -1.10 -8.85 1.66
N ALA A 132 -0.51 -7.76 2.11
CA ALA A 132 -0.87 -6.40 1.72
C ALA A 132 0.40 -5.56 1.54
N SER A 133 0.24 -4.31 1.08
CA SER A 133 1.29 -3.33 0.82
C SER A 133 2.46 -3.34 1.79
N ILE A 134 2.16 -3.20 3.08
CA ILE A 134 3.16 -2.94 4.12
C ILE A 134 3.39 -4.12 5.06
N GLY A 135 2.74 -5.26 4.84
CA GLY A 135 2.85 -6.40 5.75
C GLY A 135 2.03 -7.61 5.29
N GLN A 136 2.11 -8.68 6.05
CA GLN A 136 1.30 -9.88 5.83
C GLN A 136 0.73 -10.40 7.15
N VAL A 137 -0.35 -11.17 7.07
CA VAL A 137 -1.11 -11.65 8.21
C VAL A 137 -0.96 -13.17 8.32
N HIS A 138 -0.63 -13.64 9.51
CA HIS A 138 -0.53 -15.06 9.84
C HIS A 138 -1.63 -15.43 10.84
N ARG A 139 -2.13 -16.66 10.74
CA ARG A 139 -2.99 -17.24 11.78
C ARG A 139 -2.11 -17.86 12.86
N ALA A 140 -2.47 -17.64 14.12
CA ALA A 140 -1.74 -18.18 15.26
C ALA A 140 -2.67 -18.48 16.45
N THR A 141 -2.17 -19.24 17.42
CA THR A 141 -2.86 -19.58 18.68
C THR A 141 -2.02 -19.12 19.86
N LEU A 142 -2.63 -18.36 20.78
CA LEU A 142 -1.99 -17.90 22.01
C LEU A 142 -1.94 -19.01 23.07
N PRO A 143 -1.06 -18.93 24.09
CA PRO A 143 -0.97 -19.91 25.18
C PRO A 143 -2.26 -20.13 25.98
N ASN A 144 -3.19 -19.18 25.94
CA ASN A 144 -4.52 -19.29 26.55
C ASN A 144 -5.57 -19.92 25.62
N GLY A 145 -5.16 -20.48 24.48
CA GLY A 145 -6.02 -21.13 23.49
C GLY A 145 -6.76 -20.18 22.55
N LYS A 146 -6.58 -18.86 22.65
CA LYS A 146 -7.26 -17.90 21.76
C LYS A 146 -6.58 -17.86 20.39
N ARG A 147 -7.38 -18.00 19.33
CA ARG A 147 -6.95 -17.82 17.94
C ARG A 147 -6.82 -16.34 17.60
N VAL A 148 -5.75 -15.97 16.91
CA VAL A 148 -5.40 -14.59 16.58
C VAL A 148 -4.91 -14.45 15.13
N ALA A 149 -5.11 -13.26 14.58
CA ALA A 149 -4.49 -12.78 13.36
C ALA A 149 -3.27 -11.93 13.74
N VAL A 150 -2.08 -12.33 13.29
CA VAL A 150 -0.81 -11.64 13.55
C VAL A 150 -0.35 -10.96 12.26
N LYS A 151 -0.58 -9.65 12.18
CA LYS A 151 -0.13 -8.80 11.07
C LYS A 151 1.29 -8.33 11.34
N VAL A 152 2.21 -8.63 10.43
CA VAL A 152 3.64 -8.35 10.55
C VAL A 152 4.09 -7.45 9.40
N GLN A 153 4.73 -6.34 9.76
CA GLN A 153 5.19 -5.34 8.79
C GLN A 153 6.37 -5.88 7.98
N ARG A 154 6.36 -5.59 6.67
CA ARG A 154 7.48 -5.89 5.77
C ARG A 154 8.72 -5.11 6.22
N PRO A 155 9.88 -5.75 6.49
CA PRO A 155 11.07 -5.07 7.01
C PRO A 155 11.54 -3.86 6.17
N GLY A 156 11.35 -3.92 4.85
CA GLY A 156 11.76 -2.87 3.92
C GLY A 156 10.74 -1.74 3.71
N ALA A 157 9.52 -1.86 4.24
CA ALA A 157 8.43 -0.91 3.94
C ALA A 157 8.77 0.54 4.26
N PRO A 158 9.37 0.91 5.43
CA PRO A 158 9.68 2.31 5.72
C PRO A 158 10.60 2.96 4.69
N ARG A 159 11.67 2.26 4.29
CA ARG A 159 12.63 2.79 3.32
C ARG A 159 12.01 2.91 1.93
N GLN A 160 11.21 1.92 1.54
CA GLN A 160 10.51 1.90 0.26
C GLN A 160 9.51 3.06 0.14
N ILE A 161 8.71 3.28 1.19
CA ILE A 161 7.74 4.38 1.26
C ILE A 161 8.43 5.73 1.13
N GLU A 162 9.52 5.98 1.86
CA GLU A 162 10.23 7.27 1.75
C GLU A 162 10.82 7.50 0.36
N ALA A 163 11.33 6.45 -0.30
CA ALA A 163 11.82 6.55 -1.67
C ALA A 163 10.68 6.86 -2.65
N ASP A 164 9.54 6.18 -2.53
CA ASP A 164 8.37 6.41 -3.38
C ASP A 164 7.76 7.81 -3.14
N LEU A 165 7.70 8.28 -1.89
CA LEU A 165 7.25 9.64 -1.55
C LEU A 165 8.14 10.72 -2.18
N ALA A 166 9.46 10.55 -2.15
CA ALA A 166 10.38 11.48 -2.79
C ALA A 166 10.11 11.63 -4.30
N LEU A 167 9.60 10.58 -4.95
CA LEU A 167 9.24 10.59 -6.37
C LEU A 167 7.87 11.21 -6.60
N LEU A 168 6.89 10.94 -5.74
CA LEU A 168 5.60 11.62 -5.78
C LEU A 168 5.77 13.14 -5.63
N TYR A 169 6.67 13.61 -4.75
CA TYR A 169 7.01 15.03 -4.64
C TYR A 169 7.64 15.60 -5.92
N GLN A 170 8.51 14.84 -6.59
CA GLN A 170 9.07 15.24 -7.87
C GLN A 170 7.99 15.32 -8.96
N ALA A 171 7.08 14.36 -9.02
CA ALA A 171 5.96 14.36 -9.94
C ALA A 171 5.02 15.55 -9.69
N ALA A 172 4.68 15.84 -8.43
CA ALA A 172 3.85 16.98 -8.05
C ALA A 172 4.48 18.32 -8.46
N ARG A 173 5.80 18.47 -8.31
CA ARG A 173 6.53 19.66 -8.78
C ARG A 173 6.40 19.84 -10.29
N ILE A 174 6.62 18.77 -11.06
CA ILE A 174 6.54 18.81 -12.52
C ILE A 174 5.10 19.12 -12.98
N ALA A 175 4.09 18.52 -12.35
CA ALA A 175 2.69 18.77 -12.64
C ALA A 175 2.35 20.27 -12.48
N LYS A 176 2.78 20.89 -11.37
CA LYS A 176 2.59 22.31 -11.12
C LYS A 176 3.29 23.22 -12.14
N GLU A 177 4.49 22.84 -12.59
CA GLU A 177 5.26 23.65 -13.54
C GLU A 177 4.73 23.55 -14.98
N ARG A 178 4.07 22.44 -15.36
CA ARG A 178 3.78 22.12 -16.77
C ARG A 178 2.29 21.98 -17.12
N VAL A 179 1.41 21.78 -16.14
CA VAL A 179 -0.02 21.54 -16.40
C VAL A 179 -0.84 22.72 -15.89
N ARG A 180 -1.00 23.75 -16.73
CA ARG A 180 -1.84 24.94 -16.43
C ARG A 180 -3.28 24.58 -16.04
N ALA A 181 -3.78 23.45 -16.53
CA ALA A 181 -5.10 22.92 -16.17
C ALA A 181 -5.21 22.45 -14.70
N LEU A 182 -4.10 22.34 -13.97
CA LEU A 182 -4.06 21.95 -12.56
C LEU A 182 -3.73 23.13 -11.63
N ASP A 183 -3.74 24.38 -12.11
CA ASP A 183 -3.40 25.55 -11.27
C ASP A 183 -4.32 25.70 -10.03
N PHE A 184 -5.52 25.12 -10.06
CA PHE A 184 -6.45 25.08 -8.94
C PHE A 184 -6.26 23.88 -7.99
N ILE A 185 -5.45 22.88 -8.38
CA ILE A 185 -5.14 21.69 -7.57
C ILE A 185 -3.74 21.84 -6.99
N ASP A 186 -3.64 21.89 -5.67
CA ASP A 186 -2.34 21.82 -5.01
C ASP A 186 -1.84 20.36 -4.98
N ALA A 187 -1.17 19.96 -6.06
CA ALA A 187 -0.58 18.63 -6.19
C ALA A 187 0.42 18.31 -5.06
N ARG A 188 1.09 19.31 -4.50
CA ARG A 188 2.00 19.11 -3.37
C ARG A 188 1.21 18.81 -2.10
N GLN A 189 0.12 19.53 -1.84
CA GLN A 189 -0.75 19.27 -0.70
C GLN A 189 -1.34 17.84 -0.75
N LEU A 190 -1.71 17.35 -1.94
CA LEU A 190 -2.16 15.96 -2.11
C LEU A 190 -1.09 14.96 -1.70
N VAL A 191 0.16 15.20 -2.10
CA VAL A 191 1.29 14.35 -1.68
C VAL A 191 1.56 14.51 -0.18
N ASP A 192 1.43 15.69 0.40
CA ASP A 192 1.60 15.91 1.85
C ASP A 192 0.53 15.18 2.68
N GLU A 193 -0.73 15.18 2.23
CA GLU A 193 -1.83 14.40 2.80
C GLU A 193 -1.54 12.91 2.75
N PHE A 194 -1.17 12.41 1.57
CA PHE A 194 -0.81 11.01 1.38
C PHE A 194 0.41 10.60 2.23
N ALA A 195 1.46 11.42 2.24
CA ALA A 195 2.68 11.19 2.99
C ALA A 195 2.42 11.08 4.50
N ARG A 196 1.52 11.90 5.05
CA ARG A 196 1.09 11.78 6.44
C ARG A 196 0.35 10.47 6.68
N SER A 197 -0.60 10.13 5.81
CA SER A 197 -1.41 8.91 5.95
C SER A 197 -0.55 7.65 5.89
N ILE A 198 0.27 7.49 4.84
CA ILE A 198 1.05 6.28 4.63
C ILE A 198 2.13 6.07 5.70
N ARG A 199 2.70 7.16 6.26
CA ARG A 199 3.63 7.08 7.39
C ARG A 199 2.96 6.66 8.69
N GLN A 200 1.69 7.03 8.91
CA GLN A 200 0.93 6.56 10.07
C GLN A 200 0.71 5.05 10.00
N GLU A 201 0.56 4.48 8.80
CA GLU A 201 0.42 3.04 8.65
C GLU A 201 1.68 2.24 9.03
N LEU A 202 2.84 2.89 9.13
CA LEU A 202 4.08 2.26 9.61
C LEU A 202 4.10 2.04 11.13
N ASP A 203 3.15 2.61 11.88
CA ASP A 203 2.99 2.36 13.31
C ASP A 203 1.66 1.65 13.58
N TYR A 204 1.71 0.33 13.64
CA TYR A 204 0.55 -0.52 13.91
C TYR A 204 -0.11 -0.28 15.27
N ARG A 205 0.53 0.46 16.20
CA ARG A 205 -0.13 0.89 17.43
C ARG A 205 -1.26 1.89 17.15
N LEU A 206 -1.18 2.66 16.08
CA LEU A 206 -2.25 3.58 15.67
C LEU A 206 -3.48 2.78 15.20
N GLU A 207 -3.27 1.80 14.32
CA GLU A 207 -4.32 0.88 13.88
C GLU A 207 -4.94 0.13 15.07
N ALA A 208 -4.11 -0.38 15.99
CA ALA A 208 -4.54 -1.03 17.22
C ALA A 208 -5.42 -0.13 18.10
N ARG A 209 -5.02 1.13 18.31
CA ARG A 209 -5.83 2.09 19.10
C ARG A 209 -7.19 2.35 18.45
N ASN A 210 -7.20 2.50 17.13
CA ASN A 210 -8.44 2.67 16.39
C ASN A 210 -9.32 1.42 16.52
N ALA A 211 -8.79 0.23 16.28
CA ALA A 211 -9.53 -1.03 16.45
C ALA A 211 -10.12 -1.18 17.86
N ASP A 212 -9.38 -0.79 18.90
CA ASP A 212 -9.85 -0.83 20.29
C ASP A 212 -10.96 0.21 20.57
N VAL A 213 -10.88 1.41 19.98
CA VAL A 213 -11.99 2.40 20.01
C VAL A 213 -13.23 1.83 19.33
N PHE A 214 -13.09 1.27 18.13
CA PHE A 214 -14.20 0.65 17.41
C PHE A 214 -14.79 -0.53 18.19
N HIS A 215 -13.95 -1.38 18.80
CA HIS A 215 -14.40 -2.49 19.63
C HIS A 215 -15.26 -2.03 20.80
N ARG A 216 -14.89 -0.93 21.47
CA ARG A 216 -15.71 -0.34 22.53
C ARG A 216 -17.00 0.26 22.00
N ASN A 217 -16.95 1.02 20.90
CA ASN A 217 -18.11 1.70 20.35
C ASN A 217 -19.19 0.73 19.86
N PHE A 218 -18.77 -0.44 19.36
CA PHE A 218 -19.67 -1.49 18.88
C PHE A 218 -19.87 -2.63 19.88
N ALA A 219 -19.48 -2.44 21.15
CA ALA A 219 -19.67 -3.45 22.18
C ALA A 219 -21.17 -3.76 22.37
N GLY A 220 -21.56 -5.01 22.11
CA GLY A 220 -22.96 -5.46 22.20
C GLY A 220 -23.83 -5.11 20.99
N HIS A 221 -23.27 -4.55 19.92
CA HIS A 221 -24.05 -4.31 18.69
C HIS A 221 -24.46 -5.64 18.04
N PRO A 222 -25.74 -5.83 17.65
CA PRO A 222 -26.25 -7.13 17.20
C PRO A 222 -25.69 -7.60 15.86
N HIS A 223 -25.22 -6.67 15.01
CA HIS A 223 -24.78 -6.97 13.64
C HIS A 223 -23.32 -6.60 13.35
N VAL A 224 -22.59 -6.03 14.31
CA VAL A 224 -21.22 -5.55 14.07
C VAL A 224 -20.31 -6.13 15.13
N ARG A 225 -19.28 -6.85 14.69
CA ARG A 225 -18.22 -7.37 15.56
C ARG A 225 -16.88 -6.81 15.10
N VAL A 226 -16.18 -6.19 16.03
CA VAL A 226 -14.82 -5.68 15.84
C VAL A 226 -13.87 -6.55 16.65
N PRO A 227 -12.75 -7.05 16.10
CA PRO A 227 -11.86 -7.95 16.82
C PRO A 227 -11.19 -7.26 18.00
N ARG A 228 -10.96 -8.01 19.08
CA ARG A 228 -10.15 -7.52 20.21
C ARG A 228 -8.68 -7.37 19.84
N VAL A 229 -8.03 -6.35 20.38
CA VAL A 229 -6.58 -6.14 20.27
C VAL A 229 -5.86 -6.86 21.41
N PHE A 230 -4.79 -7.58 21.10
CA PHE A 230 -3.90 -8.18 22.09
C PHE A 230 -2.66 -7.30 22.29
N TRP A 231 -2.76 -6.32 23.21
CA TRP A 231 -1.72 -5.31 23.44
C TRP A 231 -0.36 -5.88 23.87
N SER A 232 -0.35 -6.98 24.63
CA SER A 232 0.91 -7.67 24.99
C SER A 232 1.66 -8.22 23.77
N TYR A 233 0.94 -8.46 22.67
CA TYR A 233 1.44 -9.00 21.39
C TYR A 233 1.37 -7.93 20.27
N THR A 234 1.28 -6.65 20.62
CA THR A 234 1.16 -5.55 19.66
C THR A 234 2.21 -4.47 19.93
N ARG A 235 2.94 -4.10 18.88
CA ARG A 235 3.99 -3.07 18.86
C ARG A 235 3.94 -2.32 17.53
N SER A 236 4.97 -1.56 17.20
CA SER A 236 5.01 -0.71 16.00
C SER A 236 4.92 -1.50 14.69
N ARG A 237 5.49 -2.70 14.64
CA ARG A 237 5.62 -3.53 13.42
C ARG A 237 4.84 -4.84 13.49
N VAL A 238 4.21 -5.13 14.63
CA VAL A 238 3.39 -6.33 14.84
C VAL A 238 2.06 -5.94 15.45
N LEU A 239 0.96 -6.33 14.82
CA LEU A 239 -0.40 -6.14 15.31
C LEU A 239 -1.07 -7.50 15.48
N THR A 240 -1.53 -7.77 16.70
CA THR A 240 -2.23 -9.02 17.01
C THR A 240 -3.69 -8.74 17.35
N LEU A 241 -4.59 -9.27 16.54
CA LEU A 241 -6.03 -9.14 16.66
C LEU A 241 -6.69 -10.50 16.92
N GLU A 242 -7.87 -10.50 17.52
CA GLU A 242 -8.74 -11.66 17.58
C GLU A 242 -9.03 -12.20 16.19
N TRP A 243 -8.89 -13.52 16.03
CA TRP A 243 -9.30 -14.18 14.80
C TRP A 243 -10.84 -14.21 14.71
N LEU A 244 -11.38 -13.65 13.63
CA LEU A 244 -12.80 -13.72 13.30
C LEU A 244 -12.97 -14.57 12.04
N GLU A 245 -13.95 -15.44 12.05
CA GLU A 245 -14.35 -16.22 10.88
C GLU A 245 -15.56 -15.56 10.20
N GLY A 246 -15.57 -15.58 8.87
CA GLY A 246 -16.66 -15.05 8.07
C GLY A 246 -16.34 -15.08 6.59
N THR A 247 -17.34 -14.74 5.78
CA THR A 247 -17.20 -14.56 4.33
C THR A 247 -16.76 -13.12 4.06
N GLN A 248 -15.80 -12.92 3.14
CA GLN A 248 -15.43 -11.56 2.74
C GLN A 248 -16.60 -10.89 2.03
N VAL A 249 -16.80 -9.60 2.24
CA VAL A 249 -17.90 -8.85 1.60
C VAL A 249 -17.83 -8.93 0.07
N ALA A 250 -16.62 -8.98 -0.50
CA ALA A 250 -16.41 -9.14 -1.94
C ALA A 250 -16.91 -10.49 -2.50
N ASP A 251 -17.00 -11.51 -1.65
CA ASP A 251 -17.44 -12.87 -2.01
C ASP A 251 -18.94 -13.09 -1.67
N ILE A 252 -19.64 -12.06 -1.19
CA ILE A 252 -21.08 -12.15 -0.94
C ILE A 252 -21.82 -11.99 -2.26
N HIS A 253 -22.57 -13.03 -2.64
CA HIS A 253 -23.53 -12.96 -3.75
C HIS A 253 -24.85 -12.36 -3.24
N PRO A 254 -25.23 -11.13 -3.64
CA PRO A 254 -26.40 -10.45 -3.09
C PRO A 254 -27.70 -11.23 -3.32
N GLU A 255 -27.77 -12.04 -4.38
CA GLU A 255 -28.91 -12.92 -4.67
C GLU A 255 -29.11 -14.06 -3.65
N GLU A 256 -28.07 -14.42 -2.88
CA GLU A 256 -28.14 -15.49 -1.88
C GLU A 256 -28.59 -14.99 -0.49
N TRP A 257 -28.70 -13.67 -0.31
CA TRP A 257 -28.99 -13.04 0.98
C TRP A 257 -30.23 -12.15 0.87
N THR A 258 -31.36 -12.63 1.40
CA THR A 258 -32.58 -11.82 1.58
C THR A 258 -32.51 -11.08 2.91
N LEU A 259 -32.68 -9.75 2.87
CA LEU A 259 -32.78 -8.88 4.06
C LEU A 259 -34.04 -9.16 4.89
#